data_AF-A0A920B7X2-F1
#
_entry.id   AF-A0A920B7X2-F1
#
_cell.length_a   1.000
_cell.length_b   1.000
_cell.length_c   1.000
_cell.angle_alpha   90.00
_cell.angle_beta   90.00
_cell.angle_gamma   90.00
#
_symmetry.space_group_name_H-M   'P 1'
#
loop_
_entity.id
_entity.type
_entity.pdbx_description
1 polymer ?
#
loop_
_entity_poly.entity_id
_entity_poly.type
_entity_poly.pdbx_seq_one_letter_code
_entity_poly.pdbx_strand_id
1 'polypeptide(L)'
;MRVLKSPEIIKPAESSKDIKKVVGGVLYQDSDNTSDEDFEDYKVATKKQPSSEEIETLKLAWKICKNVKSNAIVFAKDNKTVGIGAGQMNRVNSVNWLL
;
A
#
# COMPACT_ATOMS: atom_id res chain seq x y z
N MET A 1 16.03 -5.22 -23.68
CA MET A 1 14.62 -4.98 -23.31
C MET A 1 13.91 -6.34 -23.26
N ARG A 2 13.20 -6.67 -22.18
CA ARG A 2 12.39 -7.90 -22.09
C ARG A 2 10.93 -7.51 -22.22
N VAL A 3 10.21 -8.15 -23.13
CA VAL A 3 8.76 -7.95 -23.30
C VAL A 3 8.08 -9.25 -22.87
N LEU A 4 7.19 -9.16 -21.88
CA LEU A 4 6.42 -10.28 -21.37
C LEU A 4 4.94 -10.04 -21.64
N LYS A 5 4.22 -11.08 -22.07
CA LYS A 5 2.76 -11.08 -22.19
C LYS A 5 2.19 -12.05 -21.17
N SER A 6 1.40 -11.53 -20.23
CA SER A 6 0.61 -12.34 -19.31
C SER A 6 -0.81 -12.52 -19.87
N PRO A 7 -1.48 -13.64 -19.59
CA PRO A 7 -2.95 -13.68 -19.64
C PRO A 7 -3.54 -12.66 -18.66
N GLU A 8 -4.86 -12.46 -18.74
CA GLU A 8 -5.60 -11.52 -17.90
C GLU A 8 -5.26 -11.71 -16.42
N ILE A 9 -4.96 -10.60 -15.73
CA ILE A 9 -4.56 -10.62 -14.32
C ILE A 9 -5.83 -10.84 -13.50
N ILE A 10 -6.04 -12.08 -13.06
CA ILE A 10 -7.15 -12.45 -12.20
C ILE A 10 -6.89 -11.86 -10.80
N LYS A 11 -7.83 -11.08 -10.26
CA LYS A 11 -7.75 -10.63 -8.86
C LYS A 11 -7.69 -11.86 -7.96
N PRO A 12 -6.78 -11.92 -6.96
CA PRO A 12 -6.78 -13.00 -5.99
C PRO A 12 -8.17 -13.11 -5.34
N ALA A 13 -8.69 -14.33 -5.19
CA ALA A 13 -9.92 -14.55 -4.43
C ALA A 13 -9.74 -14.02 -3.00
N GLU A 14 -10.81 -13.53 -2.37
CA GLU A 14 -10.74 -12.99 -1.00
C GLU A 14 -10.08 -13.96 0.00
N SER A 15 -10.19 -15.26 -0.24
CA SER A 15 -9.61 -16.35 0.56
C SER A 15 -8.22 -16.82 0.08
N SER A 16 -7.51 -16.04 -0.74
CA SER A 16 -6.18 -16.43 -1.21
C SER A 16 -5.19 -16.54 -0.04
N LYS A 17 -4.26 -17.48 -0.15
CA LYS A 17 -3.31 -17.80 0.93
C LYS A 17 -1.90 -17.40 0.50
N ASP A 18 -1.17 -16.79 1.41
CA ASP A 18 0.22 -16.41 1.24
C ASP A 18 1.13 -17.36 2.02
N ILE A 19 2.23 -17.77 1.38
CA ILE A 19 3.21 -18.71 1.93
C ILE A 19 4.55 -18.01 2.05
N LYS A 20 5.05 -17.91 3.28
CA LYS A 20 6.41 -17.41 3.55
C LYS A 20 7.30 -18.54 4.02
N LYS A 21 8.41 -18.75 3.31
CA LYS A 21 9.43 -19.73 3.68
C LYS A 21 10.22 -19.23 4.89
N VAL A 22 10.45 -20.12 5.85
CA VAL A 22 11.31 -19.87 7.02
C VAL A 22 12.23 -21.07 7.23
N VAL A 23 13.29 -20.92 8.02
CA VAL A 23 14.17 -22.04 8.34
C VAL A 23 13.36 -23.12 9.06
N GLY A 24 13.35 -24.34 8.52
CA GLY A 24 12.61 -25.46 9.10
C GLY A 24 11.14 -25.57 8.68
N GLY A 25 10.62 -24.71 7.80
CA GLY A 25 9.24 -24.87 7.32
C GLY A 25 8.66 -23.68 6.54
N VAL A 26 7.35 -23.49 6.69
CA VAL A 26 6.60 -22.42 6.04
C VAL A 26 5.59 -21.80 7.01
N LEU A 27 5.36 -20.49 6.85
CA LEU A 27 4.22 -19.79 7.42
C LEU A 27 3.11 -19.76 6.36
N TYR A 28 1.89 -20.07 6.78
CA TYR A 28 0.69 -20.07 5.95
C TYR A 28 -0.30 -19.05 6.53
N GLN A 29 -0.58 -18.00 5.77
CA GLN A 29 -1.43 -16.89 6.22
C GLN A 29 -2.46 -16.52 5.16
N ASP A 30 -3.53 -15.86 5.58
CA ASP A 30 -4.42 -15.19 4.63
C ASP A 30 -3.68 -14.07 3.91
N SER A 31 -3.95 -13.93 2.61
CA SER A 31 -3.38 -12.83 1.85
C SER A 31 -4.03 -11.54 2.28
N ASP A 32 -3.22 -10.49 2.42
CA ASP A 32 -3.74 -9.14 2.53
C ASP A 32 -4.33 -8.76 1.17
N ASN A 33 -5.66 -8.83 1.03
CA ASN A 33 -6.41 -8.49 -0.19
C ASN A 33 -7.14 -7.14 -0.08
N THR A 34 -7.02 -6.45 1.05
CA THR A 34 -7.54 -5.11 1.32
C THR A 34 -7.03 -4.10 0.28
N SER A 35 -7.83 -3.85 -0.76
CA SER A 35 -7.43 -3.03 -1.92
C SER A 35 -8.48 -2.01 -2.32
N ASP A 36 -9.72 -2.20 -1.86
CA ASP A 36 -10.88 -1.38 -2.15
C ASP A 36 -11.60 -1.03 -0.82
N GLU A 37 -10.85 -0.51 0.15
CA GLU A 37 -11.46 0.03 1.37
C GLU A 37 -12.20 1.32 1.03
N ASP A 38 -13.46 1.38 1.44
CA ASP A 38 -14.20 2.62 1.37
C ASP A 38 -13.73 3.55 2.47
N PHE A 39 -13.35 4.77 2.07
CA PHE A 39 -12.94 5.80 3.01
C PHE A 39 -14.15 6.41 3.74
N GLU A 40 -15.38 6.02 3.38
CA GLU A 40 -16.60 6.41 4.10
C GLU A 40 -16.59 5.96 5.57
N ASP A 41 -15.97 4.81 5.89
CA ASP A 41 -15.86 4.31 7.26
C ASP A 41 -14.70 4.95 8.05
N TYR A 42 -13.88 5.78 7.40
CA TYR A 42 -12.71 6.38 8.03
C TYR A 42 -13.07 7.62 8.84
N LYS A 43 -12.60 7.64 10.09
CA LYS A 43 -12.77 8.80 10.97
C LYS A 43 -11.73 9.89 10.68
N VAL A 44 -12.19 11.08 10.31
CA VAL A 44 -11.32 12.27 10.21
C VAL A 44 -10.95 12.75 11.62
N ALA A 45 -9.67 12.64 11.96
CA ALA A 45 -9.14 12.98 13.29
C ALA A 45 -8.78 14.47 13.47
N THR A 46 -8.88 15.28 12.43
CA THR A 46 -8.53 16.71 12.46
C THR A 46 -9.75 17.60 12.32
N LYS A 47 -9.61 18.90 12.63
CA LYS A 47 -10.69 19.88 12.45
C LYS A 47 -11.02 20.15 10.98
N LYS A 48 -10.01 20.08 10.09
CA LYS A 48 -10.18 20.35 8.66
C LYS A 48 -10.59 19.05 7.97
N GLN A 49 -11.70 19.10 7.23
CA GLN A 49 -12.11 18.00 6.38
C GLN A 49 -11.29 17.97 5.09
N PRO A 50 -10.88 16.79 4.60
CA PRO A 50 -10.25 16.68 3.30
C PRO A 50 -11.26 17.00 2.20
N SER A 51 -10.79 17.59 1.10
CA SER A 51 -11.58 17.73 -0.13
C SER A 51 -11.80 16.37 -0.80
N SER A 52 -12.75 16.28 -1.72
CA SER A 52 -12.96 15.07 -2.52
C SER A 52 -11.70 14.66 -3.30
N GLU A 53 -10.93 15.62 -3.81
CA GLU A 53 -9.67 15.37 -4.53
C GLU A 53 -8.56 14.84 -3.60
N GLU A 54 -8.51 15.37 -2.36
CA GLU A 54 -7.60 14.89 -1.33
C GLU A 54 -7.97 13.45 -0.92
N ILE A 55 -9.26 13.12 -0.79
CA ILE A 55 -9.74 11.75 -0.50
C ILE A 55 -9.32 10.78 -1.61
N GLU A 56 -9.52 11.12 -2.88
CA GLU A 56 -9.10 10.27 -4.00
C GLU A 56 -7.57 10.06 -4.01
N THR A 57 -6.81 11.11 -3.73
CA THR A 57 -5.35 11.00 -3.59
C THR A 57 -4.94 10.14 -2.40
N LEU A 58 -5.68 10.21 -1.27
CA LEU A 58 -5.45 9.36 -0.10
C LEU A 58 -5.74 7.88 -0.38
N LYS A 59 -6.83 7.58 -1.11
CA LYS A 59 -7.14 6.22 -1.57
C LYS A 59 -6.00 5.64 -2.40
N LEU A 60 -5.47 6.41 -3.35
CA LEU A 60 -4.30 6.00 -4.13
C LEU A 60 -3.09 5.74 -3.22
N ALA A 61 -2.76 6.69 -2.34
CA ALA A 61 -1.62 6.57 -1.45
C ALA A 61 -1.70 5.34 -0.55
N TRP A 62 -2.90 5.01 -0.06
CA TRP A 62 -3.16 3.82 0.76
C TRP A 62 -2.94 2.52 0.00
N LYS A 63 -3.51 2.41 -1.21
CA LYS A 63 -3.32 1.26 -2.10
C LYS A 63 -1.84 1.02 -2.42
N ILE A 64 -1.08 2.10 -2.63
CA ILE A 64 0.37 2.01 -2.87
C ILE A 64 1.08 1.58 -1.59
N CYS A 65 0.80 2.21 -0.45
CA CYS A 65 1.49 1.98 0.82
C CYS A 65 1.47 0.50 1.24
N LYS A 66 0.34 -0.18 1.06
CA LYS A 66 0.21 -1.62 1.29
C LYS A 66 1.25 -2.48 0.55
N ASN A 67 1.59 -2.10 -0.68
CA ASN A 67 2.54 -2.84 -1.51
C ASN A 67 4.02 -2.48 -1.21
N VAL A 68 4.24 -1.46 -0.38
CA VAL A 68 5.58 -1.01 0.01
C VAL A 68 6.01 -1.76 1.27
N LYS A 69 7.29 -2.19 1.32
CA LYS A 69 7.82 -2.88 2.49
C LYS A 69 7.84 -1.96 3.71
N SER A 70 7.27 -2.44 4.81
CA SER A 70 7.25 -1.72 6.09
C SER A 70 8.67 -1.45 6.63
N ASN A 71 8.92 -0.32 7.28
CA ASN A 71 8.00 0.81 7.52
C ASN A 71 7.90 1.74 6.30
N ALA A 72 6.68 1.92 5.79
CA ALA A 72 6.42 2.67 4.57
C ALA A 72 5.82 4.06 4.84
N ILE A 73 6.25 5.06 4.08
CA ILE A 73 5.63 6.39 3.97
C ILE A 73 5.49 6.71 2.49
N VAL A 74 4.27 7.05 2.06
CA VAL A 74 3.97 7.40 0.67
C VAL A 74 3.49 8.85 0.64
N PHE A 75 4.18 9.68 -0.14
CA PHE A 75 3.68 11.01 -0.48
C PHE A 75 3.00 10.94 -1.84
N ALA A 76 1.78 11.47 -1.89
CA ALA A 76 1.00 11.59 -3.10
C ALA A 76 0.41 13.00 -3.21
N LYS A 77 0.29 13.47 -4.45
CA LYS A 77 -0.30 14.77 -4.80
C LYS A 77 -0.94 14.64 -6.18
N ASP A 78 -2.07 15.29 -6.39
CA ASP A 78 -2.79 15.33 -7.67
C ASP A 78 -2.99 13.91 -8.26
N ASN A 79 -3.38 12.97 -7.38
CA ASN A 79 -3.56 11.55 -7.69
C ASN A 79 -2.32 10.86 -8.32
N LYS A 80 -1.11 11.27 -7.90
CA LYS A 80 0.17 10.68 -8.32
C LYS A 80 1.10 10.54 -7.13
N THR A 81 1.95 9.52 -7.16
CA THR A 81 3.04 9.39 -6.19
C THR A 81 4.11 10.42 -6.46
N VAL A 82 4.51 11.15 -5.43
CA VAL A 82 5.65 12.09 -5.48
C VAL A 82 6.89 11.53 -4.79
N GLY A 83 6.71 10.59 -3.86
CA GLY A 83 7.82 9.86 -3.27
C GLY A 83 7.36 8.66 -2.44
N ILE A 84 8.25 7.65 -2.32
CA ILE A 84 8.05 6.50 -1.44
C ILE A 84 9.30 6.27 -0.59
N GLY A 85 9.13 6.26 0.74
CA GLY A 85 10.14 5.82 1.70
C GLY A 85 9.76 4.45 2.26
N ALA A 86 10.71 3.50 2.30
CA ALA A 86 10.41 2.10 2.59
C ALA A 86 11.52 1.39 3.38
N GLY A 87 11.15 0.34 4.11
CA GLY A 87 12.09 -0.65 4.65
C GLY A 87 12.98 -0.21 5.80
N GLN A 88 12.78 1.01 6.34
CA GLN A 88 13.55 1.49 7.48
C GLN A 88 12.98 0.97 8.80
N MET A 89 13.87 0.71 9.76
CA MET A 89 13.47 0.36 11.14
C MET A 89 12.72 1.51 11.83
N ASN A 90 13.05 2.76 11.49
CA ASN A 90 12.44 3.97 12.01
C ASN A 90 11.66 4.71 10.90
N ARG A 91 10.37 5.00 11.12
CA ARG A 91 9.52 5.76 10.18
C ARG A 91 10.05 7.16 9.89
N VAL A 92 10.73 7.81 10.85
CA VAL A 92 11.38 9.11 10.62
C VAL A 92 12.45 8.99 9.53
N ASN A 93 13.18 7.88 9.48
CA ASN A 93 14.15 7.64 8.42
C ASN A 93 13.46 7.39 7.07
N SER A 94 12.32 6.69 7.06
CA SER A 94 11.50 6.55 5.84
C SER A 94 11.05 7.92 5.31
N VAL A 95 10.79 8.90 6.19
CA VAL A 95 10.51 10.29 5.78
C VAL A 95 11.77 10.99 5.25
N ASN A 96 12.90 10.88 5.94
CA ASN A 96 14.11 11.63 5.56
C ASN A 96 14.70 11.19 4.22
N TRP A 97 14.44 9.97 3.76
CA TRP A 97 14.94 9.46 2.48
C TRP A 97 14.00 9.81 1.30
N LEU A 98 12.88 10.48 1.56
CA LEU A 98 11.94 11.00 0.55
C LEU A 98 12.33 12.39 0.03
N LEU A 99 13.18 13.12 0.77
CA LEU A 99 13.71 14.44 0.43
C LEU A 99 15.11 14.30 -0.17
#